data_AF-A0A7C6RR88-F1
#
_entry.id   AF-A0A7C6RR88-F1
#
_cell.length_a   1.000
_cell.length_b   1.000
_cell.length_c   1.000
_cell.angle_alpha   90.00
_cell.angle_beta   90.00
_cell.angle_gamma   90.00
#
_symmetry.space_group_name_H-M   'P 1'
#
loop_
_entity.id
_entity.type
_entity.pdbx_description
1 polymer ?
#
loop_
_entity_poly.entity_id
_entity_poly.type
_entity_poly.pdbx_seq_one_letter_code
_entity_poly.pdbx_strand_id
1 'polypeptide(L)'
;MRKIVILFFCIMVVGCQVVKDLNNSPIKRTEEFFNKYQTLDKDVMDDLYNVISNEKMFNEEQRERYEKLMSNHYKNLVYDIKEDKIDGNNAIVTVEITVRDYSKVLNEANLMITNNDEDFYDENNVFNQVKYVDYLLDKLEEVNEKVKYTLDITLTQKDKMWTVDSMTETNEKKINGAYMY
;
A
#
# COMPACT_ATOMS: atom_id res chain seq x y z
N MET A 1 -1.22 27.26 -5.90
CA MET A 1 -1.47 25.85 -6.25
C MET A 1 -0.61 24.95 -5.38
N ARG A 2 -1.14 24.51 -4.23
CA ARG A 2 -0.51 23.44 -3.46
C ARG A 2 -1.02 22.14 -4.06
N LYS A 3 -0.17 21.42 -4.80
CA LYS A 3 -0.43 20.04 -5.15
C LYS A 3 -0.40 19.27 -3.83
N ILE A 4 -1.56 18.77 -3.37
CA ILE A 4 -1.60 17.84 -2.25
C ILE A 4 -1.09 16.52 -2.82
N VAL A 5 0.22 16.35 -2.75
CA VAL A 5 0.87 15.09 -3.06
C VAL A 5 0.66 14.24 -1.82
N ILE A 6 -0.30 13.30 -1.88
CA ILE A 6 -0.33 12.18 -0.93
C ILE A 6 1.00 11.44 -1.17
N LEU A 7 1.95 11.69 -0.28
CA LEU A 7 3.34 11.31 -0.42
C LEU A 7 3.45 9.80 -0.18
N PHE A 8 3.28 9.00 -1.24
CA PHE A 8 3.74 7.62 -1.27
C PHE A 8 5.27 7.64 -1.23
N PHE A 9 5.83 7.53 -0.03
CA PHE A 9 7.27 7.55 0.17
C PHE A 9 7.87 6.18 -0.19
N CYS A 10 8.94 6.17 -0.99
CA CYS A 10 9.66 4.97 -1.43
C CYS A 10 9.96 4.01 -0.27
N ILE A 11 9.51 2.76 -0.42
CA ILE A 11 9.71 1.69 0.54
C ILE A 11 11.10 1.06 0.36
N MET A 12 11.89 1.00 1.43
CA MET A 12 13.12 0.20 1.51
C MET A 12 12.92 -0.93 2.52
N VAL A 13 12.35 -2.06 2.09
CA VAL A 13 12.34 -3.29 2.91
C VAL A 13 13.74 -3.92 2.85
N VAL A 14 14.66 -3.46 3.69
CA VAL A 14 15.97 -4.12 3.90
C VAL A 14 15.94 -4.83 5.25
N GLY A 15 15.29 -6.00 5.26
CA GLY A 15 15.24 -6.90 6.41
C GLY A 15 15.71 -8.30 6.02
N CYS A 16 17.02 -8.49 5.85
CA CYS A 16 17.61 -9.81 5.65
C CYS A 16 17.66 -10.59 6.97
N GLN A 17 16.92 -11.69 7.09
CA GLN A 17 17.24 -12.76 8.04
C GLN A 17 17.78 -13.98 7.30
N VAL A 18 18.96 -14.43 7.73
CA VAL A 18 19.67 -15.58 7.16
C VAL A 18 19.09 -16.86 7.74
N VAL A 19 18.28 -17.57 6.95
CA VAL A 19 17.92 -18.97 7.21
C VAL A 19 18.39 -19.81 6.03
N LYS A 20 19.49 -20.55 6.24
CA LYS A 20 19.95 -21.59 5.33
C LYS A 20 19.06 -22.81 5.55
N ASP A 21 18.03 -22.99 4.72
CA ASP A 21 17.29 -24.26 4.65
C ASP A 21 16.56 -24.41 3.32
N LEU A 22 16.09 -25.64 3.06
CA LEU A 22 15.38 -26.19 1.88
C LEU A 22 14.17 -25.37 1.33
N ASN A 23 13.88 -24.20 1.91
CA ASN A 23 12.77 -23.28 1.62
C ASN A 23 13.23 -21.96 0.95
N ASN A 24 14.42 -21.90 0.37
CA ASN A 24 14.94 -20.68 -0.24
C ASN A 24 14.75 -20.69 -1.78
N SER A 25 13.50 -20.57 -2.23
CA SER A 25 13.14 -20.35 -3.64
C SER A 25 12.53 -18.95 -3.85
N PRO A 26 12.53 -18.40 -5.08
CA PRO A 26 11.86 -17.13 -5.37
C PRO A 26 10.40 -17.13 -4.93
N ILE A 27 9.66 -18.19 -5.28
CA ILE A 27 8.28 -18.42 -4.86
C ILE A 27 8.15 -18.31 -3.34
N LYS A 28 8.99 -19.01 -2.58
CA LYS A 28 8.85 -19.03 -1.12
C LYS A 28 9.11 -17.66 -0.48
N ARG A 29 10.06 -16.90 -1.03
CA ARG A 29 10.32 -15.52 -0.60
C ARG A 29 9.18 -14.57 -0.92
N THR A 30 8.53 -14.77 -2.07
CA THR A 30 7.32 -14.01 -2.42
C THR A 30 6.15 -14.36 -1.50
N GLU A 31 5.96 -15.65 -1.13
CA GLU A 31 4.96 -16.04 -0.12
C GLU A 31 5.24 -15.38 1.25
N GLU A 32 6.49 -15.42 1.71
CA GLU A 32 6.91 -14.77 2.96
C GLU A 32 6.64 -13.26 2.92
N PHE A 33 6.93 -12.60 1.80
CA PHE A 33 6.64 -11.18 1.59
C PHE A 33 5.16 -10.85 1.75
N PHE A 34 4.24 -11.56 1.08
CA PHE A 34 2.80 -11.30 1.24
C PHE A 34 2.27 -11.75 2.60
N ASN A 35 2.85 -12.80 3.18
CA ASN A 35 2.50 -13.23 4.53
C ASN A 35 2.78 -12.13 5.56
N LYS A 36 3.87 -11.36 5.41
CA LYS A 36 4.14 -10.20 6.28
C LYS A 36 2.98 -9.21 6.33
N TYR A 37 2.35 -8.90 5.19
CA TYR A 37 1.15 -8.05 5.15
C TYR A 37 -0.03 -8.70 5.88
N GLN A 38 -0.30 -9.98 5.59
CA GLN A 38 -1.44 -10.68 6.18
C GLN A 38 -1.32 -10.86 7.70
N THR A 39 -0.10 -11.04 8.20
CA THR A 39 0.19 -11.20 9.63
C THR A 39 0.47 -9.88 10.35
N LEU A 40 0.44 -8.74 9.64
CA LEU A 40 0.85 -7.43 10.16
C LEU A 40 2.24 -7.49 10.83
N ASP A 41 3.19 -8.06 10.11
CA ASP A 41 4.58 -8.11 10.53
C ASP A 41 5.11 -6.72 10.87
N LYS A 42 6.04 -6.66 11.82
CA LYS A 42 6.55 -5.40 12.37
C LYS A 42 7.09 -4.48 11.27
N ASP A 43 7.79 -5.01 10.27
CA ASP A 43 8.35 -4.19 9.19
C ASP A 43 7.25 -3.47 8.41
N VAL A 44 6.16 -4.18 8.08
CA VAL A 44 5.00 -3.62 7.36
C VAL A 44 4.28 -2.57 8.21
N MET A 45 4.15 -2.83 9.51
CA MET A 45 3.49 -1.90 10.42
C MET A 45 4.34 -0.66 10.70
N ASP A 46 5.65 -0.81 10.89
CA ASP A 46 6.57 0.31 11.05
C ASP A 46 6.56 1.21 9.81
N ASP A 47 6.52 0.64 8.60
CA ASP A 47 6.36 1.41 7.36
C ASP A 47 5.03 2.18 7.32
N LEU A 48 3.92 1.53 7.69
CA LEU A 48 2.61 2.19 7.79
C LEU A 48 2.65 3.34 8.82
N TYR A 49 3.23 3.11 10.00
CA TYR A 49 3.39 4.14 11.04
C TYR A 49 4.25 5.31 10.56
N ASN A 50 5.31 5.04 9.79
CA ASN A 50 6.16 6.08 9.21
C ASN A 50 5.38 6.93 8.21
N VAL A 51 4.58 6.32 7.33
CA VAL A 51 3.72 7.06 6.39
C VAL A 51 2.71 7.91 7.17
N ILE A 52 2.02 7.27 8.12
CA ILE A 52 1.02 7.95 8.95
C ILE A 52 1.67 9.12 9.66
N SER A 53 2.71 8.94 10.48
CA SER A 53 3.33 10.00 11.27
C SER A 53 3.85 11.20 10.46
N ASN A 54 4.20 10.99 9.18
CA ASN A 54 4.64 12.06 8.28
C ASN A 54 3.51 12.79 7.54
N GLU A 55 2.29 12.25 7.53
CA GLU A 55 1.11 12.92 6.97
C GLU A 55 0.74 14.13 7.83
N LYS A 56 0.58 15.32 7.24
CA LYS A 56 0.26 16.55 7.98
C LYS A 56 -1.23 16.86 8.00
N MET A 57 -2.00 16.20 7.15
CA MET A 57 -3.44 16.40 7.06
C MET A 57 -4.21 15.78 8.22
N PHE A 58 -3.70 14.69 8.78
CA PHE A 58 -4.44 13.90 9.75
C PHE A 58 -4.21 14.42 11.17
N ASN A 59 -5.29 14.54 11.94
CA ASN A 59 -5.21 14.64 13.40
C ASN A 59 -4.98 13.25 14.02
N GLU A 60 -4.81 13.17 15.34
CA GLU A 60 -4.53 11.92 16.05
C GLU A 60 -5.60 10.84 15.83
N GLU A 61 -6.88 11.18 15.98
CA GLU A 61 -8.00 10.25 15.76
C GLU A 61 -8.04 9.72 14.32
N GLN A 62 -7.82 10.60 13.33
CA GLN A 62 -7.80 10.23 11.92
C GLN A 62 -6.63 9.31 11.57
N ARG A 63 -5.49 9.44 12.27
CA ARG A 63 -4.35 8.52 12.11
C ARG A 63 -4.70 7.13 12.60
N GLU A 64 -5.32 7.00 13.77
CA GLU A 64 -5.76 5.72 14.32
C GLU A 64 -6.79 5.04 13.41
N ARG A 65 -7.76 5.81 12.88
CA ARG A 65 -8.74 5.32 11.90
C ARG A 65 -8.05 4.77 10.65
N TYR A 66 -7.13 5.54 10.07
CA TYR A 66 -6.41 5.13 8.86
C TYR A 66 -5.52 3.91 9.10
N GLU A 67 -4.82 3.84 10.23
CA GLU A 67 -4.02 2.69 10.62
C GLU A 67 -4.88 1.42 10.67
N LYS A 68 -6.04 1.50 11.33
CA LYS A 68 -6.98 0.39 11.44
C LYS A 68 -7.57 -0.01 10.09
N LEU A 69 -7.93 0.95 9.25
CA LEU A 69 -8.39 0.72 7.88
C LEU A 69 -7.34 -0.07 7.10
N MET A 70 -6.10 0.43 7.04
CA MET A 70 -5.02 -0.19 6.26
C MET A 70 -4.56 -1.53 6.84
N SER A 71 -4.53 -1.68 8.16
CA SER A 71 -4.28 -2.96 8.82
C SER A 71 -5.31 -4.03 8.42
N ASN A 72 -6.59 -3.66 8.38
CA ASN A 72 -7.64 -4.55 7.92
C ASN A 72 -7.55 -4.83 6.42
N HIS A 73 -7.15 -3.84 5.62
CA HIS A 73 -6.88 -4.03 4.19
C HIS A 73 -5.79 -5.08 3.95
N TYR A 74 -4.64 -4.96 4.63
CA TYR A 74 -3.51 -5.89 4.49
C TYR A 74 -3.84 -7.31 4.94
N LYS A 75 -4.55 -7.47 6.07
CA LYS A 75 -5.04 -8.78 6.54
C LYS A 75 -5.93 -9.48 5.52
N ASN A 76 -6.70 -8.72 4.74
CA ASN A 76 -7.67 -9.24 3.78
C ASN A 76 -7.13 -9.31 2.35
N LEU A 77 -5.87 -8.93 2.11
CA LEU A 77 -5.20 -9.10 0.83
C LEU A 77 -5.11 -10.60 0.53
N VAL A 78 -5.56 -10.98 -0.66
CA VAL A 78 -5.42 -12.34 -1.18
C VAL A 78 -4.42 -12.31 -2.32
N TYR A 79 -3.54 -13.29 -2.41
CA TYR A 79 -2.59 -13.42 -3.50
C TYR A 79 -2.58 -14.85 -4.06
N ASP A 80 -2.27 -14.97 -5.34
CA ASP A 80 -2.11 -16.24 -6.06
C ASP A 80 -0.90 -16.15 -6.98
N ILE A 81 0.08 -17.04 -6.76
CA ILE A 81 1.30 -17.11 -7.57
C ILE A 81 0.95 -17.78 -8.89
N LYS A 82 1.23 -17.09 -10.00
CA LYS A 82 0.91 -17.58 -11.34
C LYS A 82 2.08 -18.32 -11.97
N GLU A 83 3.25 -17.72 -11.93
CA GLU A 83 4.47 -18.28 -12.50
C GLU A 83 5.71 -17.63 -11.89
N ASP A 84 6.85 -18.29 -12.04
CA ASP A 84 8.15 -17.71 -11.77
C ASP A 84 9.11 -17.95 -12.94
N LYS A 85 10.02 -17.00 -13.13
CA LYS A 85 11.10 -17.08 -14.11
C LYS A 85 12.40 -16.77 -13.42
N ILE A 86 13.36 -17.68 -13.50
CA ILE A 86 14.70 -17.54 -12.95
C ILE A 86 15.70 -17.31 -14.08
N ASP A 87 16.51 -16.26 -13.97
CA ASP A 87 17.60 -15.93 -14.89
C ASP A 87 18.88 -15.62 -14.09
N GLY A 88 19.72 -16.65 -13.93
CA GLY A 88 20.94 -16.57 -13.12
C GLY A 88 20.63 -16.22 -11.66
N ASN A 89 21.09 -15.04 -11.24
CA ASN A 89 20.88 -14.54 -9.88
C ASN A 89 19.65 -13.64 -9.76
N ASN A 90 18.81 -13.53 -10.79
CA ASN A 90 17.58 -12.76 -10.77
C ASN A 90 16.38 -13.69 -10.94
N ALA A 91 15.26 -13.32 -10.35
CA ALA A 91 14.00 -13.99 -10.58
C ALA A 91 12.86 -12.98 -10.64
N ILE A 92 11.81 -13.34 -11.37
CA ILE A 92 10.53 -12.63 -11.40
C ILE A 92 9.46 -13.64 -11.02
N VAL A 93 8.66 -13.31 -10.01
CA VAL A 93 7.49 -14.08 -9.61
C VAL A 93 6.25 -13.24 -9.94
N THR A 94 5.44 -13.74 -10.88
CA THR A 94 4.19 -13.10 -11.30
C THR A 94 3.08 -13.50 -10.34
N VAL A 95 2.42 -12.52 -9.73
CA VAL A 95 1.38 -12.72 -8.72
C VAL A 95 0.12 -11.98 -9.11
N GLU A 96 -1.03 -12.62 -8.95
CA GLU A 96 -2.34 -11.93 -8.95
C GLU A 96 -2.73 -11.64 -7.51
N ILE A 97 -2.99 -10.37 -7.17
CA ILE A 97 -3.56 -10.00 -5.88
C ILE A 97 -5.02 -9.60 -6.05
N THR A 98 -5.80 -9.79 -4.98
CA THR A 98 -7.13 -9.22 -4.83
C THR A 98 -7.15 -8.36 -3.56
N VAL A 99 -7.47 -7.08 -3.72
CA VAL A 99 -7.48 -6.08 -2.63
C VAL A 99 -8.76 -5.23 -2.70
N ARG A 100 -9.06 -4.43 -1.67
CA ARG A 100 -10.14 -3.43 -1.76
C ARG A 100 -9.76 -2.36 -2.79
N ASP A 101 -10.75 -1.88 -3.53
CA ASP A 101 -10.56 -0.84 -4.53
C ASP A 101 -10.89 0.55 -3.98
N TYR A 102 -9.86 1.28 -3.56
CA TYR A 102 -10.00 2.65 -3.07
C TYR A 102 -9.84 3.70 -4.18
N SER A 103 -9.48 3.29 -5.40
CA SER A 103 -9.11 4.20 -6.49
C SER A 103 -10.21 5.21 -6.81
N LYS A 104 -11.46 4.74 -6.84
CA LYS A 104 -12.64 5.57 -7.09
C LYS A 104 -12.85 6.64 -6.02
N VAL A 105 -12.85 6.24 -4.75
CA VAL A 105 -13.03 7.16 -3.62
C VAL A 105 -11.92 8.21 -3.58
N LEU A 106 -10.66 7.79 -3.78
CA LEU A 106 -9.51 8.68 -3.82
C LEU A 106 -9.63 9.71 -4.96
N ASN A 107 -10.06 9.27 -6.14
CA ASN A 107 -10.26 10.16 -7.28
C ASN A 107 -11.41 11.15 -7.05
N GLU A 108 -12.54 10.68 -6.52
CA GLU A 108 -13.70 11.53 -6.19
C GLU A 108 -13.35 12.60 -5.16
N ALA A 109 -12.67 12.22 -4.07
CA ALA A 109 -12.21 13.16 -3.04
C ALA A 109 -11.24 14.20 -3.61
N ASN A 110 -10.31 13.80 -4.48
CA ASN A 110 -9.38 14.71 -5.13
C ASN A 110 -10.09 15.70 -6.09
N LEU A 111 -11.14 15.25 -6.80
CA LEU A 111 -11.95 16.13 -7.64
C LEU A 111 -12.73 17.16 -6.83
N MET A 112 -13.27 16.78 -5.66
CA MET A 112 -13.97 17.72 -4.78
C MET A 112 -13.06 18.86 -4.31
N ILE A 113 -11.80 18.56 -3.92
CA ILE A 113 -10.81 19.61 -3.62
C ILE A 113 -10.49 20.44 -4.86
N THR A 114 -10.25 19.79 -6.00
CA THR A 114 -9.83 20.48 -7.23
C THR A 114 -10.91 21.45 -7.73
N ASN A 115 -12.18 21.11 -7.51
CA ASN A 115 -13.33 21.92 -7.91
C ASN A 115 -13.73 22.97 -6.85
N ASN A 116 -13.00 23.08 -5.74
CA ASN A 116 -13.34 23.93 -4.58
C ASN A 116 -14.78 23.70 -4.09
N ASP A 117 -15.15 22.45 -3.87
CA ASP A 117 -16.46 22.11 -3.33
C ASP A 117 -16.70 22.82 -1.99
N GLU A 118 -17.76 23.66 -1.94
CA GLU A 118 -18.08 24.54 -0.81
C GLU A 118 -18.24 23.78 0.51
N ASP A 119 -18.54 22.48 0.46
CA ASP A 119 -18.64 21.63 1.65
C ASP A 119 -17.35 21.60 2.47
N PHE A 120 -16.18 21.81 1.86
CA PHE A 120 -14.89 21.76 2.57
C PHE A 120 -14.29 23.14 2.85
N TYR A 121 -15.07 24.20 2.69
CA TYR A 121 -14.64 25.56 2.97
C TYR A 121 -15.60 26.22 3.97
N ASP A 122 -15.06 27.07 4.84
CA ASP A 122 -15.90 27.88 5.72
C ASP A 122 -16.47 29.11 5.00
N GLU A 123 -17.26 29.91 5.71
CA GLU A 123 -17.84 31.16 5.20
C GLU A 123 -16.80 32.20 4.72
N ASN A 124 -15.54 32.04 5.12
CA ASN A 124 -14.41 32.89 4.72
C ASN A 124 -13.55 32.24 3.62
N ASN A 125 -14.03 31.16 3.00
CA ASN A 125 -13.34 30.38 1.98
C ASN A 125 -12.01 29.76 2.47
N VAL A 126 -11.93 29.42 3.76
CA VAL A 126 -10.80 28.70 4.35
C VAL A 126 -11.08 27.20 4.33
N PHE A 127 -10.14 26.43 3.78
CA PHE A 127 -10.25 24.99 3.67
C PHE A 127 -10.27 24.30 5.05
N ASN A 128 -11.32 23.53 5.31
CA ASN A 128 -11.49 22.72 6.51
C ASN A 128 -10.89 21.31 6.28
N GLN A 129 -9.60 21.19 6.59
CA GLN A 129 -8.84 19.95 6.45
C GLN A 129 -9.44 18.79 7.26
N VAL A 130 -9.94 19.05 8.48
CA VAL A 130 -10.51 18.00 9.33
C VAL A 130 -11.74 17.40 8.66
N LYS A 131 -12.67 18.24 8.21
CA LYS A 131 -13.90 17.80 7.53
C LYS A 131 -13.60 17.01 6.25
N TYR A 132 -12.59 17.42 5.49
CA TYR A 132 -12.18 16.68 4.29
C TYR A 132 -11.62 15.29 4.62
N VAL A 133 -10.73 15.20 5.61
CA VAL A 133 -10.13 13.92 5.99
C VAL A 133 -11.18 12.97 6.60
N ASP A 134 -12.11 13.49 7.41
CA ASP A 134 -13.21 12.68 7.95
C ASP A 134 -14.08 12.12 6.82
N TYR A 135 -14.47 12.95 5.86
CA TYR A 135 -15.20 12.51 4.68
C TYR A 135 -14.45 11.42 3.90
N LEU A 136 -13.14 11.61 3.66
CA LEU A 136 -12.32 10.64 2.96
C LEU A 136 -12.28 9.30 3.70
N LEU A 137 -12.02 9.32 5.01
CA LEU A 137 -11.95 8.10 5.82
C LEU A 137 -13.30 7.39 5.90
N ASP A 138 -14.40 8.12 6.07
CA ASP A 138 -15.76 7.56 6.05
C ASP A 138 -16.01 6.81 4.72
N LYS A 139 -15.66 7.44 3.59
CA LYS A 139 -15.84 6.81 2.27
C LYS A 139 -14.94 5.60 2.06
N LEU A 140 -13.69 5.65 2.53
CA LEU A 140 -12.77 4.52 2.45
C LEU A 140 -13.24 3.33 3.30
N GLU A 141 -13.77 3.60 4.50
CA GLU A 141 -14.30 2.58 5.41
C GLU A 141 -15.53 1.86 4.85
N GLU A 142 -16.34 2.54 4.03
CA GLU A 142 -17.50 1.99 3.32
C GLU A 142 -17.13 1.08 2.13
N VAL A 143 -15.90 1.15 1.62
CA VAL A 143 -15.49 0.38 0.43
C VAL A 143 -15.44 -1.12 0.75
N ASN A 144 -16.27 -1.87 0.03
CA ASN A 144 -16.26 -3.34 0.02
C ASN A 144 -15.91 -3.92 -1.36
N GLU A 145 -15.90 -3.09 -2.40
CA GLU A 145 -15.51 -3.49 -3.74
C GLU A 145 -14.05 -3.95 -3.77
N LYS A 146 -13.78 -5.00 -4.55
CA LYS A 146 -12.45 -5.58 -4.70
C LYS A 146 -12.01 -5.51 -6.15
N VAL A 147 -10.72 -5.33 -6.34
CA VAL A 147 -10.06 -5.28 -7.64
C VAL A 147 -8.91 -6.28 -7.68
N LYS A 148 -8.63 -6.80 -8.88
CA LYS A 148 -7.52 -7.72 -9.14
C LYS A 148 -6.40 -7.00 -9.87
N TYR A 149 -5.17 -7.24 -9.44
CA TYR A 149 -3.98 -6.74 -10.11
C TYR A 149 -2.97 -7.85 -10.32
N THR A 150 -2.29 -7.81 -11.46
CA THR A 150 -1.07 -8.59 -11.68
C THR A 150 0.15 -7.74 -11.31
N LEU A 151 1.08 -8.35 -10.58
CA LEU A 151 2.33 -7.76 -10.12
C LEU A 151 3.47 -8.70 -10.45
N ASP A 152 4.58 -8.11 -10.90
CA ASP A 152 5.85 -8.79 -11.01
C ASP A 152 6.67 -8.46 -9.77
N ILE A 153 6.96 -9.48 -8.96
CA ILE A 153 7.83 -9.38 -7.79
C ILE A 153 9.22 -9.79 -8.24
N THR A 154 10.17 -8.85 -8.24
CA THR A 154 11.55 -9.14 -8.61
C THR A 154 12.35 -9.54 -7.38
N LEU A 155 13.25 -10.51 -7.56
CA LEU A 155 14.12 -10.99 -6.51
C LEU A 155 15.55 -11.11 -7.02
N THR A 156 16.50 -10.78 -6.16
CA THR A 156 17.94 -10.97 -6.40
C THR A 156 18.49 -12.00 -5.43
N GLN A 157 19.29 -12.95 -5.94
CA GLN A 157 20.05 -13.87 -5.11
C GLN A 157 21.39 -13.26 -4.68
N LYS A 158 21.60 -13.13 -3.37
CA LYS A 158 22.87 -12.69 -2.75
C LYS A 158 23.28 -13.72 -1.71
N ASP A 159 24.54 -14.15 -1.74
CA ASP A 159 25.08 -15.18 -0.81
C ASP A 159 24.24 -16.46 -0.73
N LYS A 160 23.71 -16.90 -1.89
CA LYS A 160 22.80 -18.05 -2.05
C LYS A 160 21.44 -17.85 -1.37
N MET A 161 21.03 -16.63 -1.07
CA MET A 161 19.75 -16.27 -0.45
C MET A 161 18.96 -15.39 -1.42
N TRP A 162 17.71 -15.78 -1.70
CA TRP A 162 16.81 -14.94 -2.49
C TRP A 162 16.23 -13.84 -1.59
N THR A 163 16.22 -12.61 -2.09
CA THR A 163 15.63 -11.46 -1.40
C THR A 163 14.73 -10.72 -2.39
N VAL A 164 13.54 -10.33 -1.94
CA VAL A 164 12.63 -9.46 -2.72
C VAL A 164 13.29 -8.09 -2.86
N ASP A 165 13.34 -7.59 -4.09
CA ASP A 165 13.87 -6.25 -4.35
C ASP A 165 12.86 -5.17 -3.92
N SER A 166 13.31 -3.92 -3.87
CA SER A 166 12.43 -2.78 -3.59
C SER A 166 11.22 -2.75 -4.54
N MET A 167 10.04 -2.49 -3.98
CA MET A 167 8.82 -2.36 -4.77
C MET A 167 8.86 -1.13 -5.65
N THR A 168 8.20 -1.24 -6.80
CA THR A 168 7.90 -0.07 -7.64
C THR A 168 6.70 0.66 -7.05
N GLU A 169 6.64 1.99 -7.22
CA GLU A 169 5.48 2.81 -6.81
C GLU A 169 4.16 2.27 -7.38
N THR A 170 4.20 1.70 -8.60
CA THR A 170 3.02 1.07 -9.21
C THR A 170 2.56 -0.17 -8.44
N ASN A 171 3.48 -1.05 -8.05
CA ASN A 171 3.16 -2.23 -7.26
C ASN A 171 2.66 -1.85 -5.85
N GLU A 172 3.26 -0.83 -5.23
CA GLU A 172 2.80 -0.29 -3.94
C GLU A 172 1.37 0.25 -4.03
N LYS A 173 1.06 1.05 -5.06
CA LYS A 173 -0.30 1.55 -5.31
C LYS A 173 -1.31 0.43 -5.52
N LYS A 174 -0.92 -0.63 -6.24
CA LYS A 174 -1.77 -1.82 -6.42
C LYS A 174 -2.03 -2.55 -5.09
N ILE A 175 -0.99 -2.79 -4.29
CA ILE A 175 -1.11 -3.43 -2.96
C ILE A 175 -2.01 -2.60 -2.05
N ASN A 176 -1.87 -1.27 -2.08
CA ASN A 176 -2.65 -0.34 -1.25
C ASN A 176 -4.05 -0.03 -1.82
N GLY A 177 -4.46 -0.66 -2.93
CA GLY A 177 -5.78 -0.42 -3.52
C GLY A 177 -5.98 0.98 -4.12
N ALA A 178 -4.89 1.73 -4.33
CA ALA A 178 -4.90 3.13 -4.76
C ALA A 178 -4.48 3.31 -6.23
N TYR A 179 -4.26 2.23 -6.97
CA TYR A 179 -3.88 2.30 -8.37
C TYR A 179 -5.05 2.77 -9.23
N MET A 180 -4.84 3.85 -9.99
CA MET A 180 -5.80 4.36 -10.98
C MET A 180 -5.29 4.01 -12.38
N TYR A 181 -6.18 3.50 -13.24
CA TYR A 181 -5.90 3.18 -14.64
C TYR A 181 -5.74 4.43 -15.51
#